data_AF-A0A497CS35-F1
#
_entry.id   AF-A0A497CS35-F1
#
_cell.length_a   1.000
_cell.length_b   1.000
_cell.length_c   1.000
_cell.angle_alpha   90.00
_cell.angle_beta   90.00
_cell.angle_gamma   90.00
#
_symmetry.space_group_name_H-M   'P 1'
#
loop_
_entity.id
_entity.type
_entity.pdbx_description
1 polymer ?
#
loop_
_entity_poly.entity_id
_entity_poly.type
_entity_poly.pdbx_seq_one_letter_code
_entity_poly.pdbx_strand_id
1 'polypeptide(L)'
;MNKIAKAIVKLKWLIIIVVVGLTAFFGLQLKTLTINSDVLSSLPDDDPVAKLYKDVGKKYGGNDMGMIVLETDNIFKTEVLEHVKQITDSLKTMESISTVTSLTDIIDIKGEEWGIEIGKLIDEYDLPDTQTELDSLKDYVFSKDMYKGSIVSDDGTATLIMFTILDGADVQAVAKEVKTKIDGIGLQETLYYGGLPMMMNDIADLIMADLIWLLPIVFILIAFILLLSFRSARGVIMPLLTAVIAVVWTL
;
A
#
# COMPACT_ATOMS: atom_id res chain seq x y z
N MET A 1 38.93 -0.06 35.58
CA MET A 1 37.74 0.79 35.78
C MET A 1 38.08 2.21 36.27
N ASN A 2 38.85 2.39 37.35
CA ASN A 2 39.18 3.73 37.88
C ASN A 2 39.92 4.68 36.92
N LYS A 3 40.79 4.16 36.04
CA LYS A 3 41.48 4.97 35.02
C LYS A 3 40.50 5.51 33.95
N ILE A 4 39.52 4.71 33.52
CA ILE A 4 38.51 5.09 32.52
C ILE A 4 37.56 6.15 33.10
N ALA A 5 37.07 5.94 34.32
CA ALA A 5 36.21 6.92 34.99
C ALA A 5 36.89 8.29 35.14
N LYS A 6 38.17 8.32 35.54
CA LYS A 6 38.97 9.56 35.63
C LYS A 6 39.16 10.23 34.27
N ALA A 7 39.35 9.45 33.20
CA ALA A 7 39.46 9.98 31.84
C ALA A 7 38.14 10.61 31.36
N ILE A 8 37.00 9.95 31.63
CA ILE A 8 35.66 10.48 31.28
C ILE A 8 35.41 11.83 31.95
N VAL A 9 35.70 11.94 33.25
CA VAL A 9 35.49 13.21 33.98
C VAL A 9 36.42 14.31 33.47
N LYS A 10 37.67 13.98 33.12
CA LYS A 10 38.65 14.94 32.56
C LYS A 10 38.23 15.45 31.18
N LEU A 11 37.66 14.60 30.34
CA LEU A 11 37.26 14.89 28.96
C LEU A 11 35.74 15.12 28.81
N LYS A 12 35.04 15.43 29.90
CA LYS A 12 33.56 15.49 29.94
C LYS A 12 32.94 16.34 28.83
N TRP A 13 33.51 17.52 28.55
CA TRP A 13 33.01 18.41 27.50
C TRP A 13 33.24 17.84 26.10
N LEU A 14 34.41 17.23 25.86
CA LEU A 14 34.69 16.56 24.60
C LEU A 14 33.71 15.40 24.36
N ILE A 15 33.47 14.57 25.38
CA ILE A 15 32.53 13.44 25.29
C ILE A 15 31.11 13.92 25.02
N ILE A 16 30.65 14.96 25.72
CA ILE A 16 29.32 15.54 25.49
C ILE A 16 29.20 16.06 24.06
N ILE A 17 30.19 16.81 23.56
CA ILE A 17 30.19 17.33 22.19
C ILE A 17 30.12 16.17 21.17
N VAL A 18 30.90 15.12 21.38
CA VAL A 18 30.90 13.95 20.49
C VAL A 18 29.55 13.23 20.52
N VAL A 19 28.98 12.99 21.70
CA VAL A 19 27.67 12.33 21.83
C VAL A 19 26.57 13.16 21.19
N VAL A 20 26.55 14.48 21.42
CA VAL A 20 25.58 15.40 20.79
C VAL A 20 25.77 15.40 19.27
N GLY A 21 27.02 15.44 18.79
CA GLY A 21 27.33 15.40 17.37
C GLY A 21 26.85 14.10 16.69
N LEU A 22 27.11 12.94 17.31
CA LEU A 22 26.64 11.65 16.82
C LEU A 22 25.12 11.55 16.87
N THR A 23 24.50 12.01 17.95
CA THR A 23 23.03 12.02 18.08
C THR A 23 22.38 12.89 17.02
N ALA A 24 22.96 14.07 16.72
CA ALA A 24 22.48 14.92 15.65
C ALA A 24 22.68 14.26 14.27
N PHE A 25 23.83 13.61 14.04
CA PHE A 25 24.11 12.89 12.80
C PHE A 25 23.10 11.76 12.54
N PHE A 26 22.91 10.85 13.50
CA PHE A 26 21.92 9.77 13.38
C PHE A 26 20.48 10.31 13.34
N GLY A 27 20.18 11.35 14.12
CA GLY A 27 18.88 12.01 14.09
C GLY A 27 18.51 12.61 12.72
N LEU A 28 19.49 13.05 11.93
CA LEU A 28 19.27 13.48 10.55
C LEU A 28 19.00 12.31 9.61
N GLN A 29 19.60 11.14 9.88
CA GLN A 29 19.46 9.92 9.10
C GLN A 29 18.12 9.22 9.33
N LEU A 30 17.44 9.49 10.45
CA LEU A 30 16.06 9.02 10.70
C LEU A 30 15.07 9.43 9.61
N LYS A 31 15.33 10.53 8.89
CA LYS A 31 14.48 10.98 7.78
C LYS A 31 14.54 10.08 6.55
N THR A 32 15.60 9.29 6.42
CA THR A 32 15.80 8.34 5.31
C THR A 32 15.38 6.92 5.66
N LEU A 33 14.89 6.69 6.89
CA LEU A 33 14.43 5.38 7.33
C LEU A 33 13.13 5.04 6.61
N THR A 34 13.14 3.93 5.88
CA THR A 34 11.96 3.38 5.22
C THR A 34 11.53 2.10 5.94
N ILE A 35 10.22 1.87 6.02
CA ILE A 35 9.72 0.57 6.45
C ILE A 35 9.73 -0.33 5.22
N ASN A 36 10.41 -1.48 5.35
CA ASN A 36 10.29 -2.54 4.36
C ASN A 36 9.22 -3.54 4.83
N SER A 37 8.07 -3.51 4.16
CA SER A 37 6.95 -4.43 4.41
C SER A 37 6.94 -5.63 3.47
N ASP A 38 7.94 -5.77 2.59
CA ASP A 38 8.01 -6.88 1.63
C ASP A 38 8.34 -8.19 2.34
N VAL A 39 7.36 -9.09 2.37
CA VAL A 39 7.49 -10.42 2.98
C VAL A 39 8.54 -11.26 2.26
N LEU A 40 8.75 -11.08 0.95
CA LEU A 40 9.77 -11.82 0.20
C LEU A 40 11.18 -11.47 0.67
N SER A 41 11.39 -10.25 1.17
CA SER A 41 12.67 -9.82 1.73
C SER A 41 13.00 -10.51 3.07
N SER A 42 12.00 -11.10 3.73
CA SER A 42 12.20 -11.88 4.96
C SER A 42 12.63 -13.33 4.69
N LEU A 43 12.59 -13.78 3.43
CA LEU A 43 13.01 -15.13 3.03
C LEU A 43 14.51 -15.18 2.71
N PRO A 44 15.16 -16.35 2.84
CA PRO A 44 16.55 -16.53 2.42
C PRO A 44 16.77 -16.21 0.93
N ASP A 45 17.87 -15.55 0.60
CA ASP A 45 18.22 -15.17 -0.78
C ASP A 45 18.39 -16.37 -1.72
N ASP A 46 18.71 -17.55 -1.17
CA ASP A 46 18.92 -18.79 -1.91
C ASP A 46 17.66 -19.63 -2.06
N ASP A 47 16.53 -19.21 -1.49
CA ASP A 47 15.26 -19.94 -1.57
C ASP A 47 14.79 -20.08 -3.04
N PRO A 48 14.57 -21.33 -3.52
CA PRO A 48 14.24 -21.58 -4.92
C PRO A 48 12.83 -21.08 -5.29
N VAL A 49 11.90 -21.02 -4.34
CA VAL A 49 10.52 -20.55 -4.56
C VAL A 49 10.50 -19.03 -4.64
N ALA A 50 11.24 -18.34 -3.77
CA ALA A 50 11.38 -16.88 -3.82
C ALA A 50 12.05 -16.42 -5.14
N LYS A 51 13.05 -17.16 -5.63
CA LYS A 51 13.66 -16.90 -6.94
C LYS A 51 12.67 -17.09 -8.09
N LEU A 52 11.95 -18.21 -8.09
CA LEU A 52 10.93 -18.46 -9.12
C LEU A 52 9.87 -17.36 -9.14
N TYR A 53 9.40 -16.92 -7.96
CA TYR A 53 8.46 -15.81 -7.86
C TYR A 53 9.03 -14.54 -8.53
N LYS A 54 10.25 -14.12 -8.15
CA LYS A 54 10.91 -12.94 -8.73
C LYS A 54 11.09 -13.06 -10.26
N ASP A 55 11.43 -14.25 -10.75
CA ASP A 55 11.62 -14.48 -12.19
C ASP A 55 10.30 -14.42 -12.97
N VAL A 56 9.19 -14.90 -12.39
CA VAL A 56 7.85 -14.76 -12.96
C VAL A 56 7.47 -13.28 -13.03
N GLY A 57 7.70 -12.50 -11.97
CA GLY A 57 7.41 -11.07 -11.96
C GLY A 57 8.15 -10.32 -13.06
N LYS A 58 9.46 -10.54 -13.17
CA LYS A 58 10.29 -9.95 -14.23
C LYS A 58 9.86 -10.33 -15.63
N LYS A 59 9.43 -11.56 -15.85
CA LYS A 59 9.07 -12.07 -17.18
C LYS A 59 7.68 -11.65 -17.63
N TYR A 60 6.75 -11.51 -16.69
CA TYR A 60 5.33 -11.30 -16.98
C TYR A 60 4.79 -9.92 -16.56
N GLY A 61 5.66 -9.01 -16.09
CA GLY A 61 5.31 -7.60 -15.84
C GLY A 61 4.92 -7.25 -14.40
N GLY A 62 5.18 -8.14 -13.45
CA GLY A 62 4.89 -7.97 -12.02
C GLY A 62 4.07 -9.12 -11.44
N ASN A 63 4.10 -9.25 -10.11
CA ASN A 63 3.31 -10.25 -9.37
C ASN A 63 2.34 -9.61 -8.37
N ASP A 64 2.52 -8.33 -8.10
CA ASP A 64 1.82 -7.60 -7.05
C ASP A 64 0.50 -7.06 -7.60
N MET A 65 -0.56 -7.83 -7.37
CA MET A 65 -1.90 -7.51 -7.85
C MET A 65 -2.73 -6.79 -6.78
N GLY A 66 -3.17 -5.58 -7.11
CA GLY A 66 -4.15 -4.81 -6.35
C GLY A 66 -5.55 -4.93 -6.94
N MET A 67 -6.55 -4.67 -6.11
CA MET A 67 -7.96 -4.75 -6.45
C MET A 67 -8.70 -3.52 -5.93
N ILE A 68 -9.67 -3.05 -6.71
CA ILE A 68 -10.64 -2.04 -6.31
C ILE A 68 -12.02 -2.61 -6.61
N VAL A 69 -12.86 -2.70 -5.59
CA VAL A 69 -14.28 -3.06 -5.73
C VAL A 69 -15.08 -1.78 -5.68
N LEU A 70 -15.88 -1.53 -6.72
CA LEU A 70 -16.86 -0.46 -6.75
C LEU A 70 -18.23 -1.06 -6.47
N GLU A 71 -18.86 -0.63 -5.38
CA GLU A 71 -20.20 -1.05 -4.94
C GLU A 71 -21.20 0.09 -5.15
N THR A 72 -22.35 -0.24 -5.75
CA THR A 72 -23.45 0.66 -6.08
C THR A 72 -24.79 -0.11 -6.07
N ASP A 73 -25.90 0.53 -6.41
CA ASP A 73 -27.20 -0.13 -6.52
C ASP A 73 -27.37 -0.93 -7.82
N ASN A 74 -26.74 -0.49 -8.90
CA ASN A 74 -26.69 -1.21 -10.18
C ASN A 74 -25.50 -0.75 -11.02
N ILE A 75 -24.58 -1.67 -11.35
CA ILE A 75 -23.40 -1.36 -12.16
C ILE A 75 -23.72 -1.14 -13.65
N PHE A 76 -24.88 -1.58 -14.14
CA PHE A 76 -25.35 -1.37 -15.52
C PHE A 76 -26.08 -0.03 -15.63
N LYS A 77 -25.38 1.04 -15.29
CA LYS A 77 -25.78 2.44 -15.53
C LYS A 77 -24.64 3.13 -16.24
N THR A 78 -24.95 3.96 -17.23
CA THR A 78 -23.94 4.70 -18.01
C THR A 78 -22.98 5.49 -17.11
N GLU A 79 -23.52 6.21 -16.12
CA GLU A 79 -22.73 6.96 -15.13
C GLU A 79 -21.74 6.05 -14.37
N VAL A 80 -22.18 4.86 -13.93
CA VAL A 80 -21.30 3.92 -13.21
C VAL A 80 -20.23 3.34 -14.15
N LEU A 81 -20.58 3.03 -15.40
CA LEU A 81 -19.61 2.56 -16.40
C LEU A 81 -18.57 3.64 -16.72
N GLU A 82 -18.98 4.91 -16.78
CA GLU A 82 -18.07 6.06 -16.89
C GLU A 82 -17.12 6.14 -15.69
N HIS A 83 -17.61 5.96 -14.46
CA HIS A 83 -16.77 5.94 -13.26
C HIS A 83 -15.75 4.78 -13.29
N VAL A 84 -16.19 3.57 -13.68
CA VAL A 84 -15.29 2.41 -13.86
C VAL A 84 -14.22 2.70 -14.91
N LYS A 85 -14.61 3.32 -16.04
CA LYS A 85 -13.67 3.77 -17.07
C LYS A 85 -12.69 4.80 -16.52
N GLN A 86 -13.16 5.80 -15.78
CA GLN A 86 -12.32 6.84 -15.21
C GLN A 86 -11.28 6.28 -14.24
N ILE A 87 -11.65 5.32 -13.38
CA ILE A 87 -10.71 4.60 -12.51
C ILE A 87 -9.70 3.83 -13.36
N THR A 88 -10.19 3.06 -14.33
CA THR A 88 -9.37 2.23 -15.24
C THR A 88 -8.30 3.08 -15.95
N ASP A 89 -8.71 4.19 -16.55
CA ASP A 89 -7.81 5.09 -17.28
C ASP A 89 -6.84 5.81 -16.34
N SER A 90 -7.30 6.18 -15.14
CA SER A 90 -6.45 6.75 -14.10
C SER A 90 -5.34 5.80 -13.67
N LEU A 91 -5.62 4.49 -13.60
CA LEU A 91 -4.61 3.47 -13.31
C LEU A 91 -3.67 3.25 -14.51
N LYS A 92 -4.20 3.16 -15.74
CA LYS A 92 -3.38 2.98 -16.96
C LYS A 92 -2.37 4.12 -17.20
N THR A 93 -2.66 5.33 -16.73
CA THR A 93 -1.74 6.47 -16.86
C THR A 93 -0.56 6.43 -15.87
N MET A 94 -0.56 5.52 -14.89
CA MET A 94 0.52 5.41 -13.92
C MET A 94 1.65 4.54 -14.49
N GLU A 95 2.86 5.09 -14.59
CA GLU A 95 4.03 4.36 -15.11
C GLU A 95 4.39 3.10 -14.29
N SER A 96 3.99 3.08 -13.02
CA SER A 96 4.23 1.94 -12.11
C SER A 96 3.18 0.83 -12.20
N ILE A 97 2.18 0.94 -13.08
CA ILE A 97 1.14 -0.08 -13.30
C ILE A 97 1.39 -0.76 -14.65
N SER A 98 1.54 -2.08 -14.63
CA SER A 98 1.79 -2.88 -15.83
C SER A 98 0.51 -3.21 -16.60
N THR A 99 -0.55 -3.58 -15.89
CA THR A 99 -1.83 -4.00 -16.51
C THR A 99 -3.00 -3.60 -15.64
N VAL A 100 -4.13 -3.30 -16.27
CA VAL A 100 -5.42 -3.08 -15.62
C VAL A 100 -6.44 -4.05 -16.24
N THR A 101 -7.40 -4.52 -15.46
CA THR A 101 -8.50 -5.35 -15.94
C THR A 101 -9.76 -4.93 -15.20
N SER A 102 -10.77 -4.53 -15.95
CA SER A 102 -12.05 -4.05 -15.44
C SER A 102 -13.15 -4.36 -16.44
N LEU A 103 -14.41 -4.09 -16.08
CA LEU A 103 -15.53 -4.26 -17.00
C LEU A 103 -15.35 -3.47 -18.32
N THR A 104 -14.66 -2.34 -18.28
CA THR A 104 -14.38 -1.47 -19.44
C THR A 104 -13.04 -1.75 -20.12
N ASP A 105 -12.24 -2.70 -19.61
CA ASP A 105 -10.92 -3.02 -20.17
C ASP A 105 -10.65 -4.52 -20.34
N ILE A 106 -11.62 -5.38 -20.01
CA ILE A 106 -11.47 -6.81 -20.15
C ILE A 106 -11.58 -7.24 -21.62
N ILE A 107 -10.73 -8.19 -22.00
CA ILE A 107 -10.79 -8.82 -23.33
C ILE A 107 -12.03 -9.72 -23.36
N ASP A 108 -12.84 -9.55 -24.39
CA ASP A 108 -13.97 -10.42 -24.72
C ASP A 108 -13.69 -11.16 -26.02
N ILE A 109 -14.09 -12.42 -26.05
CA ILE A 109 -13.92 -13.32 -27.18
C ILE A 109 -15.31 -13.84 -27.54
N LYS A 110 -15.73 -13.54 -28.77
CA LYS A 110 -17.02 -13.92 -29.33
C LYS A 110 -16.81 -14.92 -30.46
N GLY A 111 -17.59 -16.00 -30.45
CA GLY A 111 -17.69 -16.91 -31.58
C GLY A 111 -18.74 -16.39 -32.55
N GLU A 112 -18.32 -16.03 -33.76
CA GLU A 112 -19.17 -15.58 -34.87
C GLU A 112 -19.30 -16.69 -35.91
N GLU A 113 -20.31 -16.62 -36.78
CA GLU A 113 -20.57 -17.65 -37.81
C GLU A 113 -19.35 -17.89 -38.74
N TRP A 114 -18.51 -16.86 -38.90
CA TRP A 114 -17.32 -16.88 -39.77
C TRP A 114 -15.98 -16.86 -39.03
N GLY A 115 -15.97 -16.96 -37.69
CA GLY A 115 -14.71 -16.98 -36.94
C GLY A 115 -14.80 -16.57 -35.48
N ILE A 116 -13.72 -15.97 -35.00
CA ILE A 116 -13.58 -15.49 -33.63
C ILE A 116 -13.32 -13.99 -33.68
N GLU A 117 -14.15 -13.22 -33.00
CA GLU A 117 -13.92 -11.80 -32.75
C GLU A 117 -13.28 -11.63 -31.37
N ILE A 118 -12.18 -10.87 -31.30
CA ILE A 118 -11.46 -10.54 -30.07
C ILE A 118 -11.48 -9.03 -29.92
N GLY A 119 -12.07 -8.55 -28.83
CA GLY A 119 -12.22 -7.12 -28.58
C GLY A 119 -12.31 -6.82 -27.09
N LYS A 120 -12.77 -5.62 -26.75
CA LYS A 120 -13.15 -5.28 -25.37
C LYS A 120 -14.62 -5.64 -25.15
N LEU A 121 -14.99 -5.96 -23.91
CA LEU A 121 -16.37 -6.22 -23.55
C LEU A 121 -17.27 -4.99 -23.78
N ILE A 122 -16.75 -3.81 -23.43
CA ILE A 122 -17.37 -2.51 -23.64
C ILE A 122 -16.39 -1.68 -24.47
N ASP A 123 -16.88 -1.00 -25.51
CA ASP A 123 -16.06 -0.06 -26.27
C ASP A 123 -15.73 1.16 -25.40
N GLU A 124 -14.45 1.51 -25.33
CA GLU A 124 -14.00 2.64 -24.51
C GLU A 124 -14.39 4.00 -25.08
N TYR A 125 -14.79 4.07 -26.35
CA TYR A 125 -15.24 5.28 -27.04
C TYR A 125 -16.77 5.35 -27.22
N ASP A 126 -17.47 4.25 -27.00
CA ASP A 126 -18.92 4.12 -27.20
C ASP A 126 -19.54 3.35 -26.03
N LEU A 127 -19.72 4.06 -24.92
CA LEU A 127 -20.33 3.50 -23.71
C LEU A 127 -21.85 3.34 -23.92
N PRO A 128 -22.47 2.23 -23.47
CA PRO A 128 -23.92 2.07 -23.51
C PRO A 128 -24.65 3.23 -22.83
N ASP A 129 -25.49 3.94 -23.59
CA ASP A 129 -26.22 5.11 -23.11
C ASP A 129 -27.75 4.89 -23.14
N THR A 130 -28.22 3.85 -23.82
CA THR A 130 -29.64 3.47 -23.85
C THR A 130 -29.94 2.31 -22.91
N GLN A 131 -31.17 2.28 -22.38
CA GLN A 131 -31.61 1.18 -21.51
C GLN A 131 -31.52 -0.19 -22.21
N THR A 132 -31.82 -0.24 -23.52
CA THR A 132 -31.74 -1.48 -24.31
C THR A 132 -30.32 -2.03 -24.40
N GLU A 133 -29.33 -1.15 -24.57
CA GLU A 133 -27.92 -1.55 -24.62
C GLU A 133 -27.43 -1.99 -23.24
N LEU A 134 -27.82 -1.28 -22.18
CA LEU A 134 -27.49 -1.65 -20.80
C LEU A 134 -28.09 -3.01 -20.42
N ASP A 135 -29.34 -3.27 -20.79
CA ASP A 135 -30.00 -4.55 -20.56
C ASP A 135 -29.32 -5.68 -21.37
N SER A 136 -28.94 -5.41 -22.62
CA SER A 136 -28.23 -6.37 -23.46
C SER A 136 -26.83 -6.69 -22.91
N LEU A 137 -26.09 -5.66 -22.45
CA LEU A 137 -24.81 -5.82 -21.78
C LEU A 137 -24.96 -6.65 -20.51
N LYS A 138 -25.99 -6.38 -19.71
CA LYS A 138 -26.30 -7.14 -18.50
C LYS A 138 -26.56 -8.61 -18.83
N ASP A 139 -27.46 -8.90 -19.74
CA ASP A 139 -27.79 -10.29 -20.11
C ASP A 139 -26.53 -11.03 -20.62
N TYR A 140 -25.70 -10.34 -21.41
CA TYR A 140 -24.45 -10.91 -21.90
C TYR A 140 -23.45 -11.19 -20.78
N VAL A 141 -23.21 -10.24 -19.88
CA VAL A 141 -22.32 -10.39 -18.71
C VAL A 141 -22.79 -11.55 -17.82
N PHE A 142 -24.10 -11.64 -17.57
CA PHE A 142 -24.68 -12.68 -16.73
C PHE A 142 -24.72 -14.07 -17.40
N SER A 143 -24.62 -14.13 -18.72
CA SER A 143 -24.58 -15.38 -19.47
C SER A 143 -23.23 -16.12 -19.39
N LYS A 144 -22.16 -15.44 -18.95
CA LYS A 144 -20.80 -15.99 -18.91
C LYS A 144 -20.24 -16.01 -17.48
N ASP A 145 -19.87 -17.19 -17.00
CA ASP A 145 -19.24 -17.39 -15.68
C ASP A 145 -17.89 -16.66 -15.51
N MET A 146 -17.21 -16.33 -16.61
CA MET A 146 -15.97 -15.55 -16.56
C MET A 146 -16.18 -14.08 -16.19
N TYR A 147 -17.41 -13.59 -16.27
CA TYR A 147 -17.76 -12.22 -15.88
C TYR A 147 -18.60 -12.22 -14.60
N LYS A 148 -19.71 -12.98 -14.59
CA LYS A 148 -20.55 -13.13 -13.41
C LYS A 148 -19.81 -13.90 -12.30
N GLY A 149 -19.77 -13.32 -11.10
CA GLY A 149 -19.05 -13.86 -9.95
C GLY A 149 -17.53 -13.65 -9.98
N SER A 150 -16.97 -13.21 -11.11
CA SER A 150 -15.52 -13.00 -11.29
C SER A 150 -15.15 -11.52 -11.39
N ILE A 151 -15.88 -10.76 -12.21
CA ILE A 151 -15.68 -9.32 -12.42
C ILE A 151 -16.89 -8.52 -11.92
N VAL A 152 -18.10 -9.09 -12.04
CA VAL A 152 -19.35 -8.49 -11.59
C VAL A 152 -20.00 -9.40 -10.55
N SER A 153 -20.57 -8.84 -9.49
CA SER A 153 -21.27 -9.61 -8.46
C SER A 153 -22.52 -10.31 -9.02
N ASP A 154 -22.97 -11.37 -8.32
CA ASP A 154 -24.12 -12.18 -8.74
C ASP A 154 -25.45 -11.41 -8.79
N ASP A 155 -25.53 -10.27 -8.13
CA ASP A 155 -26.69 -9.37 -8.07
C ASP A 155 -26.50 -8.10 -8.92
N GLY A 156 -25.31 -7.88 -9.51
CA GLY A 156 -25.00 -6.73 -10.35
C GLY A 156 -24.82 -5.41 -9.58
N THR A 157 -24.58 -5.47 -8.28
CA THR A 157 -24.36 -4.30 -7.40
C THR A 157 -22.89 -3.94 -7.24
N ALA A 158 -21.95 -4.83 -7.59
CA ALA A 158 -20.52 -4.56 -7.48
C ALA A 158 -19.73 -5.01 -8.72
N THR A 159 -18.62 -4.32 -8.98
CA THR A 159 -17.67 -4.65 -10.04
C THR A 159 -16.23 -4.53 -9.56
N LEU A 160 -15.36 -5.39 -10.09
CA LEU A 160 -13.96 -5.51 -9.73
C LEU A 160 -13.07 -4.85 -10.79
N ILE A 161 -12.14 -4.03 -10.32
CA ILE A 161 -11.06 -3.44 -11.11
C ILE A 161 -9.75 -3.96 -10.53
N MET A 162 -9.03 -4.77 -11.29
CA MET A 162 -7.74 -5.33 -10.90
C MET A 162 -6.62 -4.57 -11.60
N PHE A 163 -5.49 -4.40 -10.91
CA PHE A 163 -4.28 -3.86 -11.50
C PHE A 163 -3.05 -4.62 -11.02
N THR A 164 -2.02 -4.70 -11.86
CA THR A 164 -0.73 -5.31 -11.51
C THR A 164 0.33 -4.22 -11.46
N ILE A 165 1.05 -4.14 -10.34
CA ILE A 165 2.17 -3.22 -10.15
C ILE A 165 3.38 -3.76 -10.90
N LEU A 166 4.06 -2.88 -11.63
CA LEU A 166 5.25 -3.20 -12.40
C LEU A 166 6.38 -3.71 -11.49
N ASP A 167 7.08 -4.76 -11.93
CA ASP A 167 8.25 -5.29 -11.20
C ASP A 167 9.29 -4.19 -10.91
N GLY A 168 9.77 -4.14 -9.67
CA GLY A 168 10.76 -3.17 -9.21
C GLY A 168 10.21 -1.80 -8.77
N ALA A 169 8.90 -1.55 -8.93
CA ALA A 169 8.27 -0.38 -8.33
C ALA A 169 8.14 -0.53 -6.81
N ASP A 170 8.05 0.60 -6.10
CA ASP A 170 7.76 0.62 -4.67
C ASP A 170 6.28 0.32 -4.45
N VAL A 171 5.98 -0.94 -4.11
CA VAL A 171 4.61 -1.45 -3.92
C VAL A 171 3.81 -0.60 -2.94
N GLN A 172 4.42 -0.15 -1.83
CA GLN A 172 3.72 0.64 -0.81
C GLN A 172 3.43 2.05 -1.33
N ALA A 173 4.42 2.69 -1.97
CA ALA A 173 4.24 4.01 -2.55
C ALA A 173 3.16 4.01 -3.64
N VAL A 174 3.16 2.99 -4.51
CA VAL A 174 2.16 2.82 -5.58
C VAL A 174 0.78 2.57 -5.01
N ALA A 175 0.62 1.69 -4.00
CA ALA A 175 -0.66 1.45 -3.35
C ALA A 175 -1.24 2.73 -2.73
N LYS A 176 -0.39 3.54 -2.08
CA LYS A 176 -0.79 4.84 -1.52
C LYS A 176 -1.16 5.86 -2.60
N GLU A 177 -0.40 5.90 -3.70
CA GLU A 177 -0.68 6.76 -4.84
C GLU A 177 -2.02 6.39 -5.49
N VAL A 178 -2.27 5.09 -5.72
CA VAL A 178 -3.55 4.57 -6.24
C VAL A 178 -4.69 5.00 -5.34
N LYS A 179 -4.62 4.74 -4.03
CA LYS A 179 -5.66 5.13 -3.06
C LYS A 179 -5.94 6.64 -3.13
N THR A 180 -4.89 7.45 -3.06
CA THR A 180 -5.00 8.92 -3.11
C THR A 180 -5.61 9.42 -4.41
N LYS A 181 -5.19 8.85 -5.56
CA LYS A 181 -5.64 9.27 -6.88
C LYS A 181 -7.11 8.90 -7.11
N ILE A 182 -7.51 7.70 -6.70
CA ILE A 182 -8.87 7.21 -6.89
C ILE A 182 -9.85 7.86 -5.89
N ASP A 183 -9.48 7.98 -4.61
CA ASP A 183 -10.29 8.73 -3.62
C ASP A 183 -10.45 10.20 -4.03
N GLY A 184 -9.43 10.78 -4.67
CA GLY A 184 -9.44 12.15 -5.16
C GLY A 184 -10.42 12.40 -6.32
N ILE A 185 -10.95 11.36 -6.96
CA ILE A 185 -11.99 11.50 -7.99
C ILE A 185 -13.31 11.98 -7.36
N GLY A 186 -13.58 11.60 -6.09
CA GLY A 186 -14.78 12.01 -5.38
C GLY A 186 -16.07 11.35 -5.89
N LEU A 187 -15.97 10.06 -6.22
CA LEU A 187 -17.11 9.24 -6.64
C LEU A 187 -18.14 9.08 -5.51
N GLN A 188 -19.41 8.84 -5.87
CA GLN A 188 -20.50 8.64 -4.90
C GLN A 188 -20.60 7.20 -4.42
N GLU A 189 -20.05 6.27 -5.21
CA GLU A 189 -20.03 4.84 -4.97
C GLU A 189 -19.08 4.48 -3.82
N THR A 190 -19.37 3.34 -3.19
CA THR A 190 -18.49 2.84 -2.13
C THR A 190 -17.34 2.06 -2.77
N LEU A 191 -16.11 2.48 -2.47
CA LEU A 191 -14.91 1.83 -2.96
C LEU A 191 -14.25 1.01 -1.85
N TYR A 192 -13.92 -0.24 -2.16
CA TYR A 192 -13.10 -1.09 -1.31
C TYR A 192 -11.79 -1.43 -2.00
N TYR A 193 -10.70 -1.36 -1.25
CA TYR A 193 -9.38 -1.67 -1.75
C TYR A 193 -8.93 -3.04 -1.23
N GLY A 194 -8.42 -3.86 -2.13
CA GLY A 194 -8.00 -5.23 -1.85
C GLY A 194 -6.72 -5.62 -2.58
N GLY A 195 -6.32 -6.87 -2.41
CA GLY A 195 -5.04 -7.38 -2.90
C GLY A 195 -3.87 -7.10 -1.95
N LEU A 196 -2.77 -7.82 -2.16
CA LEU A 196 -1.59 -7.77 -1.27
C LEU A 196 -0.99 -6.36 -1.15
N PRO A 197 -0.86 -5.56 -2.22
CA PRO A 197 -0.30 -4.21 -2.12
C PRO A 197 -1.11 -3.28 -1.21
N MET A 198 -2.44 -3.33 -1.32
CA MET A 198 -3.33 -2.46 -0.54
C MET A 198 -3.32 -2.86 0.94
N MET A 199 -3.34 -4.17 1.22
CA MET A 199 -3.23 -4.69 2.58
C MET A 199 -1.90 -4.33 3.24
N MET A 200 -0.79 -4.44 2.50
CA MET A 200 0.54 -4.08 3.02
C MET A 200 0.67 -2.59 3.32
N ASN A 201 0.06 -1.73 2.51
CA ASN A 201 -0.02 -0.30 2.82
C ASN A 201 -0.78 -0.05 4.13
N ASP A 202 -1.95 -0.65 4.30
CA ASP A 202 -2.75 -0.45 5.51
C ASP A 202 -2.03 -0.98 6.76
N ILE A 203 -1.34 -2.13 6.67
CA ILE A 203 -0.50 -2.65 7.76
C ILE A 203 0.62 -1.67 8.12
N ALA A 204 1.30 -1.10 7.12
CA ALA A 204 2.37 -0.15 7.36
C ALA A 204 1.86 1.15 8.03
N ASP A 205 0.69 1.65 7.61
CA ASP A 205 0.04 2.81 8.23
C ASP A 205 -0.36 2.51 9.68
N LEU A 206 -0.84 1.31 9.99
CA LEU A 206 -1.13 0.86 11.36
C LEU A 206 0.14 0.80 12.22
N ILE A 207 1.24 0.23 11.71
CA ILE A 207 2.52 0.18 12.42
C ILE A 207 2.99 1.61 12.74
N MET A 208 2.89 2.53 11.79
CA MET A 208 3.28 3.93 12.00
C MET A 208 2.40 4.63 13.04
N ALA A 209 1.09 4.43 12.99
CA ALA A 209 0.17 4.98 13.98
C ALA A 209 0.48 4.44 15.40
N ASP A 210 0.74 3.14 15.51
CA ASP A 210 1.12 2.49 16.76
C ASP A 210 2.44 3.04 17.31
N LEU A 211 3.47 3.23 16.47
CA LEU A 211 4.73 3.83 16.91
C LEU A 211 4.52 5.26 17.45
N ILE A 212 3.72 6.08 16.78
CA ILE A 212 3.46 7.47 17.18
C ILE A 212 2.67 7.52 18.50
N TRP A 213 1.74 6.59 18.73
CA TRP A 213 0.93 6.57 19.95
C TRP A 213 1.60 5.85 21.12
N LEU A 214 2.28 4.73 20.88
CA LEU A 214 2.83 3.87 21.92
C LEU A 214 4.12 4.44 22.51
N LEU A 215 4.99 5.05 21.69
CA LEU A 215 6.23 5.67 22.18
C LEU A 215 5.99 6.69 23.31
N PRO A 216 5.14 7.73 23.16
CA PRO A 216 4.93 8.70 24.23
C PRO A 216 4.31 8.06 25.48
N ILE A 217 3.40 7.09 25.33
CA ILE A 217 2.81 6.36 26.46
C ILE A 217 3.89 5.62 27.24
N VAL A 218 4.80 4.92 26.56
CA VAL A 218 5.92 4.21 27.19
C VAL A 218 6.86 5.18 27.89
N PHE A 219 7.22 6.30 27.26
CA PHE A 219 8.07 7.32 27.89
C PHE A 219 7.41 7.95 29.13
N ILE A 220 6.10 8.22 29.09
CA ILE A 220 5.34 8.72 30.25
C ILE A 220 5.33 7.70 31.38
N LEU A 221 5.08 6.44 31.06
CA LEU A 221 5.06 5.34 32.04
C LEU A 221 6.43 5.15 32.69
N ILE A 222 7.51 5.14 31.90
CA ILE A 222 8.88 5.06 32.41
C ILE A 222 9.18 6.30 33.28
N ALA A 223 8.84 7.49 32.82
CA ALA A 223 9.05 8.72 33.58
C ALA A 223 8.30 8.70 34.91
N PHE A 224 7.07 8.18 34.93
CA PHE A 224 6.27 8.01 36.14
C PHE A 224 6.92 7.04 37.13
N ILE A 225 7.36 5.87 36.67
CA ILE A 225 8.06 4.88 37.50
C ILE A 225 9.37 5.46 38.06
N LEU A 226 10.17 6.13 37.23
CA LEU A 226 11.40 6.79 37.66
C LEU A 226 11.13 7.91 38.67
N LEU A 227 10.03 8.66 38.51
CA LEU A 227 9.64 9.71 39.43
C LEU A 227 9.26 9.14 40.79
N LEU A 228 8.52 8.04 40.83
CA LEU A 228 8.19 7.35 42.08
C LEU A 228 9.44 6.79 42.77
N SER A 229 10.38 6.24 41.99
CA SER A 229 11.61 5.63 42.50
C SER A 229 12.60 6.67 43.04
N PHE A 230 12.90 7.73 42.27
CA PHE A 230 13.94 8.69 42.61
C PHE A 230 13.41 9.97 43.27
N ARG A 231 12.10 10.24 43.20
CA ARG A 231 11.43 11.43 43.74
C ARG A 231 12.11 12.75 43.38
N SER A 232 12.80 12.79 42.23
CA SER A 232 13.58 13.93 41.80
C SER A 232 13.58 14.05 40.28
N ALA A 233 13.39 15.27 39.76
CA ALA A 233 13.37 15.52 38.33
C ALA A 233 14.69 15.11 37.64
N ARG A 234 15.83 15.31 38.31
CA ARG A 234 17.14 14.88 37.80
C ARG A 234 17.27 13.37 37.70
N GLY A 235 16.68 12.62 38.64
CA GLY A 235 16.65 11.16 38.62
C GLY A 235 15.77 10.57 37.51
N VAL A 236 14.86 11.36 36.93
CA VAL A 236 14.02 10.98 35.79
C VAL A 236 14.67 11.36 34.47
N ILE A 237 15.09 12.62 34.34
CA ILE A 237 15.59 13.17 33.08
C ILE A 237 16.87 12.46 32.62
N MET A 238 17.80 12.16 33.54
CA MET A 238 19.08 11.58 33.17
C MET A 238 18.94 10.19 32.52
N PRO A 239 18.20 9.22 33.11
CA PRO A 239 17.94 7.94 32.45
C PRO A 239 17.10 8.07 31.18
N LEU A 240 16.09 8.94 31.16
CA LEU A 240 15.22 9.11 29.99
C LEU A 240 16.01 9.63 28.79
N LEU A 241 16.88 10.61 29.01
CA LEU A 241 17.75 11.18 27.99
C LEU A 241 18.71 10.12 27.43
N THR A 242 19.27 9.26 28.29
CA THR A 242 20.11 8.15 27.82
C THR A 242 19.33 7.14 26.97
N ALA A 243 18.07 6.86 27.32
CA ALA A 243 17.21 5.98 26.53
C ALA A 243 16.88 6.59 25.16
N VAL A 244 16.54 7.88 25.10
CA VAL A 244 16.27 8.59 23.84
C VAL A 244 17.50 8.55 22.93
N ILE A 245 18.70 8.84 23.46
CA ILE A 245 19.94 8.77 22.67
C ILE A 245 20.17 7.37 22.12
N ALA A 246 19.96 6.33 22.94
CA ALA A 246 20.14 4.95 22.50
C ALA A 246 19.17 4.57 21.38
N VAL A 247 17.91 4.98 21.46
CA VAL A 247 16.91 4.76 20.41
C VAL A 247 17.33 5.46 19.11
N VAL A 248 17.74 6.73 19.19
CA VAL A 248 18.19 7.50 18.00
C VAL A 248 19.42 6.87 17.34
N TRP A 249 20.29 6.22 18.10
CA TRP A 249 21.48 5.57 17.53
C TRP A 249 21.20 4.17 16.98
N THR A 250 20.11 3.53 17.41
CA THR A 250 19.75 2.17 16.99
C THR A 250 18.93 2.17 15.71
N LEU A 251 18.07 3.18 15.56
CA LEU A 251 17.29 3.45 14.35
C LEU A 251 18.19 4.07 13.27
#